data_AF-A0A7K4CKW4-F1
#
_entry.id   AF-A0A7K4CKW4-F1
#
_cell.length_a   1.000
_cell.length_b   1.000
_cell.length_c   1.000
_cell.angle_alpha   90.00
_cell.angle_beta   90.00
_cell.angle_gamma   90.00
#
_symmetry.space_group_name_H-M   'P 1'
#
loop_
_entity.id
_entity.type
_entity.pdbx_description
1 polymer ?
#
loop_
_entity_poly.entity_id
_entity_poly.type
_entity_poly.pdbx_seq_one_letter_code
_entity_poly.pdbx_strand_id
1 'polypeptide(L)' 'MDQRCISEEMVRAALTHPDNVDSQDMERKIAQRLIDSKLLRVIYEEEDDAIIVVSTYCTSKVGKYFRRRNADLL' A
#
# COMPACT_ATOMS: atom_id res chain seq x y z
N MET A 1 3.36 5.43 16.01
CA MET A 1 4.04 4.73 14.90
C MET A 1 5.49 4.59 15.29
N ASP A 2 5.93 3.39 15.71
CA ASP A 2 7.32 3.16 16.12
C ASP A 2 7.85 1.83 15.54
N GLN A 3 7.46 1.55 14.29
CA GLN A 3 8.17 0.58 13.45
C GLN A 3 9.33 1.34 12.80
N ARG A 4 10.53 1.16 13.34
CA ARG A 4 11.80 1.92 13.16
C ARG A 4 12.28 2.25 11.72
N CYS A 5 11.51 1.98 10.68
CA CYS A 5 11.90 2.17 9.27
C CYS A 5 10.78 2.68 8.36
N ILE A 6 9.63 3.12 8.89
CA ILE A 6 8.54 3.66 8.07
C ILE A 6 8.27 5.09 8.52
N SER A 7 8.69 6.07 7.70
CA SER A 7 8.39 7.48 7.93
C SER A 7 7.00 7.84 7.42
N GLU A 8 6.43 8.92 7.96
CA GLU A 8 5.17 9.48 7.47
C GLU A 8 5.27 9.86 5.99
N GLU A 9 6.41 10.37 5.54
CA GLU A 9 6.66 10.69 4.13
C GLU A 9 6.55 9.45 3.23
N MET A 10 7.12 8.31 3.65
CA MET A 10 7.00 7.05 2.90
C MET A 10 5.54 6.60 2.80
N VAL A 11 4.77 6.73 3.89
CA VAL A 11 3.34 6.41 3.92
C VAL A 11 2.58 7.34 2.97
N ARG A 12 2.84 8.65 3.05
CA ARG A 12 2.22 9.66 2.18
C ARG A 12 2.52 9.39 0.71
N ALA A 13 3.78 9.10 0.39
CA ALA A 13 4.21 8.78 -0.97
C ALA A 13 3.57 7.49 -1.50
N ALA A 14 3.38 6.48 -0.64
CA ALA A 14 2.65 5.27 -1.01
C ALA A 14 1.16 5.56 -1.26
N LEU A 15 0.53 6.44 -0.49
CA LEU A 15 -0.87 6.82 -0.68
C LEU A 15 -1.11 7.70 -1.92
N THR A 16 -0.22 8.67 -2.19
CA THR A 16 -0.41 9.60 -3.32
C THR A 16 0.13 9.08 -4.65
N HIS A 17 1.20 8.28 -4.60
CA HIS A 17 1.85 7.70 -5.78
C HIS A 17 2.18 6.21 -5.54
N PRO A 18 1.17 5.35 -5.44
CA PRO A 18 1.36 3.91 -5.28
C PRO A 18 1.89 3.29 -6.58
N ASP A 19 2.75 2.27 -6.46
CA ASP A 19 3.09 1.41 -7.60
C ASP A 19 1.94 0.43 -7.91
N ASN A 20 1.14 0.10 -6.89
CA ASN A 20 -0.05 -0.72 -7.02
C ASN A 20 -1.05 -0.44 -5.88
N VAL A 21 -2.34 -0.54 -6.17
CA VAL A 21 -3.41 -0.52 -5.16
C VAL A 21 -4.15 -1.84 -5.23
N ASP A 22 -4.28 -2.52 -4.10
CA ASP A 22 -5.12 -3.71 -3.93
C ASP A 22 -6.41 -3.30 -3.22
N SER A 23 -7.55 -3.50 -3.89
CA SER A 23 -8.88 -3.13 -3.43
C SER A 23 -9.86 -4.31 -3.53
N GLN A 24 -9.36 -5.54 -3.34
CA GLN A 24 -10.22 -6.73 -3.37
C GLN A 24 -11.19 -6.81 -2.19
N ASP A 25 -10.90 -6.11 -1.10
CA ASP A 25 -11.80 -5.90 0.01
C ASP A 25 -12.53 -4.56 -0.18
N MET A 26 -13.86 -4.55 -0.02
CA MET A 26 -14.67 -3.34 -0.20
C MET A 26 -14.46 -2.34 0.94
N GLU A 27 -14.09 -2.80 2.13
CA GLU A 27 -13.92 -1.92 3.28
C GLU A 27 -12.52 -1.31 3.34
N ARG A 28 -11.49 -2.03 2.85
CA ARG A 28 -10.09 -1.64 3.01
C ARG A 28 -9.32 -1.70 1.71
N LYS A 29 -8.58 -0.62 1.45
CA LYS A 29 -7.63 -0.53 0.35
C LYS A 29 -6.20 -0.72 0.86
N ILE A 30 -5.33 -1.20 -0.02
CA ILE A 30 -3.92 -1.38 0.28
C ILE A 30 -3.11 -0.67 -0.80
N ALA A 31 -2.52 0.47 -0.44
CA ALA A 31 -1.56 1.16 -1.27
C ALA A 31 -0.19 0.52 -1.08
N GLN A 32 0.45 0.16 -2.19
CA GLN A 32 1.69 -0.59 -2.19
C GLN A 32 2.76 0.17 -2.97
N ARG A 33 3.94 0.31 -2.36
CA ARG A 33 5.09 0.96 -2.99
C ARG A 33 6.35 0.15 -2.74
N LEU A 34 7.11 -0.10 -3.80
CA LEU A 34 8.39 -0.78 -3.72
C LEU A 34 9.46 0.24 -3.29
N ILE A 35 10.16 -0.07 -2.21
CA ILE A 35 11.23 0.75 -1.67
C ILE A 35 12.43 -0.18 -1.52
N ASP A 36 13.45 0.06 -2.35
CA ASP A 36 14.57 -0.83 -2.58
C ASP A 36 14.11 -2.26 -2.96
N SER A 37 14.25 -3.21 -2.03
CA SER A 37 13.89 -4.62 -2.19
C SER A 37 12.70 -5.05 -1.33
N LYS A 38 12.04 -4.10 -0.65
CA LYS A 38 10.89 -4.36 0.22
C LYS A 38 9.65 -3.68 -0.32
N LEU A 39 8.53 -4.33 -0.11
CA LEU A 39 7.22 -3.75 -0.40
C LEU A 39 6.70 -3.08 0.88
N LEU A 40 6.53 -1.75 0.84
CA LEU A 40 5.72 -1.03 1.81
C LEU A 40 4.25 -1.27 1.47
N ARG A 41 3.48 -1.71 2.46
CA ARG A 41 2.03 -1.87 2.38
C ARG A 41 1.38 -0.93 3.38
N VAL A 42 0.53 -0.05 2.88
CA VAL A 42 -0.29 0.87 3.68
C VAL A 42 -1.74 0.42 3.54
N ILE A 43 -2.31 -0.10 4.62
CA ILE A 43 -3.71 -0.49 4.69
C ILE A 43 -4.48 0.71 5.21
N TYR A 44 -5.49 1.12 4.45
CA TYR A 44 -6.23 2.33 4.74
C TYR A 44 -7.71 2.19 4.38
N GLU A 45 -8.50 3.02 5.05
CA GLU A 45 -9.92 3.23 4.78
C GLU A 45 -10.05 4.65 4.20
N GLU A 46 -10.91 4.81 3.18
CA GLU A 46 -11.27 6.12 2.63
C GLU A 46 -12.60 6.55 3.22
N GLU A 47 -12.61 7.71 3.87
CA GLU A 47 -13.82 8.44 4.23
C GLU A 47 -13.97 9.65 3.29
N ASP A 48 -15.12 10.33 3.32
CA ASP A 48 -15.45 11.40 2.38
C ASP A 48 -14.38 12.50 2.28
N ASP A 49 -13.76 12.87 3.41
CA ASP A 49 -12.77 13.96 3.48
C ASP A 49 -11.39 13.51 4.01
N ALA A 50 -11.20 12.21 4.28
CA ALA A 50 -10.01 11.73 4.98
C ALA A 50 -9.58 10.32 4.56
N ILE A 51 -8.28 10.06 4.74
CA ILE A 51 -7.73 8.71 4.67
C ILE A 51 -7.32 8.29 6.07
N ILE A 52 -7.90 7.19 6.55
CA ILE A 52 -7.54 6.61 7.84
C ILE A 52 -6.54 5.48 7.61
N VAL A 53 -5.30 5.68 8.05
CA VAL A 53 -4.27 4.64 8.00
C VAL A 53 -4.49 3.64 9.13
N VAL A 54 -4.98 2.45 8.79
CA VAL A 54 -5.24 1.36 9.74
C VAL A 54 -3.96 0.67 10.15
N SER A 55 -3.08 0.37 9.19
CA SER A 55 -1.81 -0.30 9.47
C SER A 55 -0.78 -0.09 8.37
N THR A 56 0.49 -0.14 8.73
CA THR A 56 1.62 -0.03 7.81
C THR A 56 2.67 -1.07 8.16
N TYR A 57 3.24 -1.72 7.15
CA TYR A 57 4.41 -2.58 7.34
C TYR A 57 5.19 -2.80 6.04
N CYS A 58 6.46 -3.17 6.18
CA CYS A 58 7.31 -3.58 5.06
C CYS A 58 7.41 -5.11 5.00
N THR A 59 7.48 -5.68 3.79
CA THR A 59 7.70 -7.11 3.58
C THR A 59 8.63 -7.39 2.41
N SER A 60 9.52 -8.38 2.54
CA SER A 60 10.32 -8.89 1.43
C SER A 60 9.53 -9.84 0.51
N LYS A 61 8.29 -10.19 0.85
CA LYS A 61 7.44 -11.12 0.07
C LYS A 61 6.78 -10.43 -1.13
N VAL A 62 7.57 -9.72 -1.94
CA VAL A 62 7.07 -8.89 -3.06
C VAL A 62 6.21 -9.72 -4.01
N GLY A 63 6.69 -10.86 -4.50
CA GLY A 63 5.93 -11.68 -5.47
C GLY A 63 4.60 -12.23 -4.96
N LYS A 64 4.41 -12.34 -3.63
CA LYS A 64 3.13 -12.78 -3.04
C LYS A 64 2.07 -11.67 -3.10
N TYR A 65 2.48 -10.43 -2.86
CA TYR A 65 1.56 -9.31 -2.60
C TYR A 65 1.51 -8.29 -3.74
N PHE A 66 2.61 -8.14 -4.47
CA PHE A 66 2.70 -7.24 -5.60
C PHE A 66 2.22 -7.95 -6.86
N ARG A 67 0.90 -8.19 -6.93
CA ARG A 67 0.27 -8.67 -8.15
C ARG A 67 0.03 -7.48 -9.07
N ARG A 68 0.77 -7.41 -10.17
CA ARG A 68 0.32 -6.62 -11.33
C ARG A 68 -1.03 -7.18 -11.72
N ARG A 69 -2.08 -6.36 -11.70
CA ARG A 69 -3.25 -6.62 -12.55
C ARG A 69 -2.68 -6.79 -13.95
N ASN A 70 -2.70 -8.00 -14.50
CA ASN A 70 -2.80 -8.11 -15.94
C ASN A 70 -4.05 -7.31 -16.26
N ALA A 71 -3.89 -6.19 -16.96
CA ALA A 71 -5.01 -5.57 -17.62
C ALA A 71 -5.72 -6.70 -18.37
N ASP A 72 -7.02 -6.81 -18.12
CA ASP A 72 -7.91 -7.65 -18.91
C ASP A 72 -7.65 -7.35 -20.40
N LEU A 73 -6.83 -8.18 -21.03
CA LEU A 73 -6.79 -8.35 -22.46
C LEU A 73 -7.68 -9.56 -22.73
N LEU A 74 -8.97 -9.27 -22.92
CA LEU A 74 -9.85 -9.79 -23.98
C LEU A 74 -11.29 -9.30 -23.73
#